data_AF-A0A2V2G7Z5-F1
#
_entry.id   AF-A0A2V2G7Z5-F1
#
_cell.length_a   1.000
_cell.length_b   1.000
_cell.length_c   1.000
_cell.angle_alpha   90.00
_cell.angle_beta   90.00
_cell.angle_gamma   90.00
#
_symmetry.space_group_name_H-M   'P 1'
#
loop_
_entity.id
_entity.type
_entity.pdbx_description
1 polymer ?
#
loop_
_entity_poly.entity_id
_entity_poly.type
_entity_poly.pdbx_seq_one_letter_code
_entity_poly.pdbx_strand_id
1 'polypeptide(L)'
;PYPVLVCGDFNDTPASYTYHQLRKGLTDGFRDCGSGYQYTFRQLCKLWRIDYVFYSESLKGYECYSPETSYSDHNMVVWKGTM
;
A
#
# COMPACT_ATOMS: atom_id res chain seq x y z
N PRO A 1 -2.84 -1.45 -23.49
CA PRO A 1 -2.78 -1.97 -22.10
C PRO A 1 -3.91 -1.35 -21.26
N TYR A 2 -4.49 -2.10 -20.32
CA TYR A 2 -5.59 -1.62 -19.46
C TYR A 2 -5.06 -1.07 -18.13
N PRO A 3 -5.74 -0.11 -17.49
CA PRO A 3 -5.39 0.32 -16.14
C PRO A 3 -5.48 -0.85 -15.15
N VAL A 4 -4.49 -0.95 -14.26
CA VAL A 4 -4.38 -2.04 -13.26
C VAL A 4 -4.23 -1.44 -11.87
N LEU A 5 -5.00 -1.98 -10.93
CA LEU A 5 -4.85 -1.80 -9.48
C LEU A 5 -4.63 -3.17 -8.85
N VAL A 6 -3.63 -3.28 -7.99
CA VAL A 6 -3.32 -4.49 -7.21
C VAL A 6 -3.30 -4.11 -5.75
N CYS A 7 -4.17 -4.70 -4.94
CA CYS A 7 -4.22 -4.42 -3.51
C CYS A 7 -4.42 -5.70 -2.69
N GLY A 8 -3.98 -5.65 -1.44
CA GLY A 8 -4.15 -6.77 -0.51
C GLY A 8 -3.12 -6.78 0.61
N ASP A 9 -3.23 -7.79 1.46
CA ASP A 9 -2.22 -8.21 2.42
C ASP A 9 -1.23 -9.15 1.72
N PHE A 10 0.05 -8.78 1.73
CA PHE A 10 1.13 -9.53 1.10
C PHE A 10 2.00 -10.26 2.14
N ASN A 11 1.78 -10.03 3.44
CA ASN A 11 2.59 -10.55 4.54
C ASN A 11 4.10 -10.28 4.43
N ASP A 12 4.47 -9.30 3.62
CA ASP A 12 5.85 -9.01 3.26
C ASP A 12 6.14 -7.52 3.43
N THR A 13 7.29 -7.22 4.04
CA THR A 13 7.67 -5.83 4.34
C THR A 13 8.23 -5.11 3.11
N PRO A 14 8.36 -3.77 3.12
CA PRO A 14 8.90 -3.02 1.98
C PRO A 14 10.37 -3.33 1.64
N ALA A 15 11.07 -4.08 2.49
CA ALA A 15 12.44 -4.56 2.27
C ALA A 15 12.50 -5.98 1.70
N SER A 16 11.36 -6.68 1.57
CA SER A 16 11.30 -8.06 1.10
C SER A 16 11.54 -8.19 -0.40
N TYR A 17 12.04 -9.36 -0.82
CA TYR A 17 12.19 -9.70 -2.23
C TYR A 17 10.84 -9.67 -2.97
N THR A 18 9.80 -10.23 -2.36
CA THR A 18 8.44 -10.32 -2.92
C THR A 18 7.89 -8.94 -3.25
N TYR A 19 7.98 -7.99 -2.31
CA TYR A 19 7.58 -6.60 -2.52
C TYR A 19 8.33 -5.98 -3.71
N HIS A 20 9.65 -6.19 -3.78
CA HIS A 20 10.46 -5.66 -4.87
C HIS A 20 10.14 -6.30 -6.23
N GLN A 21 9.72 -7.57 -6.29
CA GLN A 21 9.27 -8.18 -7.54
C GLN A 21 7.89 -7.66 -7.95
N LEU A 22 6.93 -7.63 -7.03
CA LEU A 22 5.55 -7.20 -7.30
C LEU A 22 5.47 -5.74 -7.75
N ARG A 23 6.31 -4.89 -7.17
CA ARG A 23 6.37 -3.47 -7.54
C ARG A 23 6.95 -3.24 -8.95
N LYS A 24 7.59 -4.22 -9.60
CA LYS A 24 8.18 -3.99 -10.92
C LYS A 24 7.10 -3.62 -11.94
N GLY A 25 7.22 -2.41 -12.50
CA GLY A 25 6.25 -1.88 -13.46
C GLY A 25 4.96 -1.35 -12.82
N LEU A 26 4.89 -1.25 -11.49
CA LEU A 26 3.78 -0.65 -10.76
C LEU A 26 4.28 0.38 -9.74
N THR A 27 3.42 1.34 -9.45
CA THR A 27 3.66 2.40 -8.47
C THR A 27 3.06 2.01 -7.12
N ASP A 28 3.84 2.06 -6.04
CA ASP A 28 3.35 1.88 -4.66
C ASP A 28 2.67 3.18 -4.21
N GLY A 29 1.37 3.15 -3.94
CA GLY A 29 0.59 4.34 -3.67
C GLY A 29 0.98 5.09 -2.41
N PHE A 30 1.43 4.40 -1.36
CA PHE A 30 1.93 5.09 -0.17
C PHE A 30 3.26 5.80 -0.45
N ARG A 31 4.13 5.20 -1.28
CA ARG A 31 5.40 5.83 -1.66
C ARG A 31 5.22 7.01 -2.61
N ASP A 32 4.16 7.01 -3.42
CA ASP A 32 3.91 8.06 -4.41
C ASP A 32 3.14 9.24 -3.79
N CYS A 33 2.01 8.97 -3.13
CA CYS A 33 1.11 10.00 -2.62
C CYS A 33 0.72 9.83 -1.13
N GLY A 34 1.47 9.02 -0.39
CA GLY A 34 1.32 8.90 1.06
C GLY A 34 2.22 9.87 1.82
N SER A 35 1.95 10.02 3.12
CA SER A 35 2.76 10.84 4.02
C SER A 35 2.92 10.21 5.40
N GLY A 36 4.00 10.57 6.09
CA GLY A 36 4.30 10.10 7.44
C GLY A 36 4.79 8.66 7.48
N TYR A 37 4.43 7.96 8.55
CA TYR A 37 4.77 6.56 8.79
C TYR A 37 3.49 5.72 8.74
N GLN A 38 3.42 4.78 7.80
CA GLN A 38 2.27 3.90 7.63
C GLN A 38 2.64 2.49 8.05
N TYR A 39 2.04 2.06 9.16
CA TYR A 39 1.96 0.65 9.55
C TYR A 39 0.54 0.18 9.30
N THR A 40 0.42 -1.06 8.85
CA THR A 40 -0.89 -1.66 8.58
C THR A 40 -1.18 -2.77 9.57
N PHE A 41 -0.16 -3.51 10.01
CA PHE A 41 -0.31 -4.51 11.05
C PHE A 41 -0.13 -3.91 12.44
N ARG A 42 -1.13 -4.07 13.31
CA ARG A 42 -1.17 -3.40 14.63
C ARG A 42 -0.38 -4.13 15.70
N GLN A 43 -0.12 -5.42 15.50
CA GLN A 43 0.68 -6.23 16.41
C GLN A 43 2.18 -5.94 16.17
N LEU A 44 3.07 -6.59 16.93
CA LEU A 44 4.52 -6.41 16.80
C LEU A 44 4.97 -4.93 16.85
N CYS A 45 4.41 -4.19 17.81
CA CYS A 45 4.73 -2.79 18.05
C CYS A 45 4.44 -1.85 16.87
N LYS A 46 3.46 -2.18 16.00
CA LYS A 46 3.05 -1.31 14.87
C LYS A 46 4.21 -1.01 13.91
N LEU A 47 5.08 -2.00 13.70
CA LEU A 47 6.30 -1.83 12.91
C LEU A 47 6.10 -2.14 11.43
N TRP A 48 5.08 -2.93 11.09
CA TRP A 48 5.02 -3.56 9.78
C TRP A 48 3.95 -2.92 8.89
N ARG A 49 4.39 -2.58 7.67
CA ARG A 49 3.54 -2.30 6.52
C ARG A 49 3.56 -3.56 5.66
N ILE A 50 2.44 -4.27 5.59
CA ILE A 50 2.30 -5.52 4.83
C ILE A 50 1.09 -5.49 3.89
N ASP A 51 0.22 -4.50 4.05
CA ASP A 51 -0.90 -4.22 3.17
C ASP A 51 -0.53 -3.09 2.21
N TYR A 52 -0.81 -3.29 0.92
CA TYR A 52 -0.38 -2.35 -0.13
C TYR A 52 -1.47 -2.08 -1.16
N VAL A 53 -1.35 -0.93 -1.83
CA VAL A 53 -2.04 -0.63 -3.09
C VAL A 53 -0.98 -0.25 -4.12
N PHE A 54 -0.90 -1.01 -5.20
CA PHE A 54 -0.08 -0.75 -6.37
C PHE A 54 -0.95 -0.40 -7.58
N TYR A 55 -0.48 0.48 -8.45
CA TYR A 55 -1.18 0.82 -9.69
C TYR A 55 -0.25 0.99 -10.89
N SER A 56 -0.80 0.78 -12.09
CA SER A 56 -0.11 1.03 -13.36
C SER A 56 0.06 2.52 -13.63
N GLU A 57 1.04 2.89 -14.45
CA GLU A 57 1.33 4.29 -14.83
C GLU A 57 0.17 5.05 -15.47
N SER A 58 -0.81 4.35 -16.03
CA SER A 58 -2.04 4.95 -16.57
C SER A 58 -3.01 5.45 -15.48
N LEU A 59 -2.66 5.33 -14.20
CA LEU A 59 -3.42 5.83 -13.07
C LEU A 59 -2.58 6.86 -12.31
N LYS A 60 -3.23 7.90 -11.79
CA LYS A 60 -2.58 8.95 -11.02
C LYS A 60 -3.12 8.99 -9.60
N GLY A 61 -2.27 8.70 -8.61
CA GLY A 61 -2.59 8.85 -7.20
C GLY A 61 -2.51 10.32 -6.76
N TYR A 62 -3.38 10.70 -5.82
CA TYR A 62 -3.30 12.00 -5.14
C TYR A 62 -3.29 11.90 -3.62
N GLU A 63 -3.78 10.80 -3.04
CA GLU A 63 -3.71 10.58 -1.60
C GLU A 63 -3.65 9.09 -1.27
N CYS A 64 -2.76 8.71 -0.35
CA CYS A 64 -2.73 7.37 0.23
C CYS A 64 -2.50 7.44 1.75
N TYR A 65 -3.41 6.83 2.52
CA TYR A 65 -3.32 6.83 3.98
C TYR A 65 -3.95 5.58 4.58
N SER A 66 -3.69 5.35 5.87
CA SER A 66 -4.23 4.21 6.60
C SER A 66 -4.78 4.68 7.93
N PRO A 67 -6.10 4.88 8.07
CA PRO A 67 -6.69 5.33 9.32
C PRO A 67 -6.57 4.25 10.40
N GLU A 68 -6.20 4.65 11.61
CA GLU A 68 -6.14 3.75 12.75
C GLU A 68 -7.56 3.50 13.28
N THR A 69 -8.05 2.28 13.13
CA THR A 69 -9.40 1.87 13.58
C THR A 69 -9.33 0.55 14.34
N SER A 70 -10.35 0.25 15.15
CA SER A 70 -10.41 -0.97 15.95
C SER A 70 -11.10 -2.15 15.25
N TYR A 71 -11.41 -2.04 13.95
CA TYR A 71 -12.20 -3.03 13.23
C TYR A 71 -11.46 -4.33 12.92
N SER A 72 -10.13 -4.28 12.86
CA SER A 72 -9.26 -5.42 12.57
C SER A 72 -7.90 -5.23 13.26
N ASP A 73 -7.11 -6.30 13.30
CA ASP A 73 -5.68 -6.25 13.61
C ASP A 73 -4.84 -5.66 12.47
N HIS A 74 -5.44 -5.51 11.28
CA HIS A 74 -4.93 -4.71 10.17
C HIS A 74 -5.68 -3.38 10.03
N ASN A 75 -4.95 -2.29 9.80
CA ASN A 75 -5.52 -1.02 9.35
C ASN A 75 -5.81 -1.08 7.85
N MET A 76 -6.93 -0.49 7.42
CA MET A 76 -7.25 -0.38 6.00
C MET A 76 -6.26 0.55 5.29
N VAL A 77 -5.89 0.22 4.04
CA VAL A 77 -5.16 1.14 3.17
C VAL A 77 -6.14 1.81 2.22
N VAL A 78 -6.24 3.13 2.30
CA VAL A 78 -7.06 3.95 1.41
C VAL A 78 -6.14 4.59 0.38
N TRP A 79 -6.42 4.36 -0.89
CA TRP A 79 -5.80 5.06 -2.01
C TRP A 79 -6.87 5.80 -2.79
N LYS A 80 -6.57 7.03 -3.19
CA LYS A 80 -7.43 7.86 -4.02
C LYS A 80 -6.65 8.32 -5.24
N GLY A 81 -7.26 8.15 -6.42
CA GLY A 81 -6.63 8.46 -7.69
C GLY A 81 -7.63 8.64 -8.82
N THR A 82 -7.12 9.08 -9.97
CA THR A 82 -7.87 9.17 -11.23
C THR A 82 -7.24 8.28 -12.28
N MET A 83 -8.00 8.00 -13.34
CA MET A 83 -7.42 7.59 -14.62
C MET A 83 -6.79 8.78 -15.34
#